data_AF-A0A4R9BBR3-F1
#
_entry.id   AF-A0A4R9BBR3-F1
#
_cell.length_a   1.000
_cell.length_b   1.000
_cell.length_c   1.000
_cell.angle_alpha   90.00
_cell.angle_beta   90.00
_cell.angle_gamma   90.00
#
_symmetry.space_group_name_H-M   'P 1'
#
loop_
_entity.id
_entity.type
_entity.pdbx_description
1 polymer ?
#
loop_
_entity_poly.entity_id
_entity_poly.type
_entity_poly.pdbx_seq_one_letter_code
_entity_poly.pdbx_strand_id
1 'polypeptide(L)'
;MNRLTTALLAALEALIVVAMGIGIALVPLTVLWATQVDRGLDWIVFWRAAADAWLLGNGVDLHVQLGPAVVSALGMPAALEPFPVTIAFLGVALPAVVLGVRTGRRAAATPHRWVGVLSAISAYGLLATLVTLSAGTELVRPSVPQGMILPTLVYASGVLVGSELGSGARGIRERFADLPKTARAVVAGALRGGSAAAVGVIGVSAVAVAVLTLINYATIIGLYETLQSGVLGGIILTLAQLALIPNLVIWAAAWFVGPGIAVGVGTSLSPVGTALGAVPGLPILGALPHGTLELGFVGLVVPVLIGFGAARMTRRRSEGTDAPLPGAAERLVTGLSMGLVAGIMLGLLAWWSAGAIGPGRLSMVGPDPFLVGALAAVEVGLAAGLGMLVGGRPAIVRAEGRSFAKR
;
A
#
# COMPACT_ATOMS: atom_id res chain seq x y z
N MET A 1 -15.48 -18.03 -26.19
CA MET A 1 -14.28 -18.59 -25.53
C MET A 1 -14.66 -19.83 -24.74
N ASN A 2 -13.94 -20.94 -24.94
CA ASN A 2 -14.07 -22.14 -24.13
C ASN A 2 -13.26 -22.01 -22.82
N ARG A 3 -13.39 -22.99 -21.91
CA ARG A 3 -12.70 -22.98 -20.60
C ARG A 3 -11.17 -22.95 -20.75
N LEU A 4 -10.63 -23.73 -21.69
CA LEU A 4 -9.19 -23.86 -21.93
C LEU A 4 -8.55 -22.54 -22.38
N THR A 5 -9.14 -21.86 -23.37
CA THR A 5 -8.62 -20.56 -23.84
C THR A 5 -8.65 -19.50 -22.75
N THR A 6 -9.69 -19.50 -21.91
CA THR A 6 -9.79 -18.60 -20.76
C THR A 6 -8.69 -18.87 -19.73
N ALA A 7 -8.41 -20.15 -19.42
CA ALA A 7 -7.35 -20.55 -18.51
C ALA A 7 -5.96 -20.18 -19.04
N LEU A 8 -5.66 -20.51 -20.30
CA LEU A 8 -4.35 -20.25 -20.90
C LEU A 8 -4.04 -18.75 -21.00
N LEU A 9 -5.00 -17.93 -21.39
CA LEU A 9 -4.81 -16.47 -21.43
C LEU A 9 -4.56 -15.89 -20.03
N ALA A 10 -5.32 -16.34 -19.04
CA ALA A 10 -5.16 -15.89 -17.65
C ALA A 10 -3.81 -16.33 -17.04
N ALA A 11 -3.34 -17.53 -17.37
CA ALA A 11 -2.02 -18.04 -16.97
C ALA A 11 -0.88 -17.27 -17.66
N LEU A 12 -1.03 -16.96 -18.96
CA LEU A 12 -0.06 -16.14 -19.70
C LEU A 12 0.03 -14.72 -19.11
N GLU A 13 -1.10 -14.11 -18.76
CA GLU A 13 -1.10 -12.81 -18.08
C GLU A 13 -0.32 -12.88 -16.76
N ALA A 14 -0.57 -13.90 -15.93
CA ALA A 14 0.18 -14.11 -14.68
C ALA A 14 1.69 -14.24 -14.91
N LEU A 15 2.10 -15.00 -15.94
CA LEU A 15 3.51 -15.12 -16.34
C LEU A 15 4.12 -13.77 -16.69
N ILE A 16 3.43 -12.96 -17.48
CA ILE A 16 3.89 -11.62 -17.86
C ILE A 16 4.03 -10.73 -16.62
N VAL A 17 3.11 -10.79 -15.67
CA VAL A 17 3.19 -10.02 -14.42
C VAL A 17 4.43 -10.41 -13.61
N VAL A 18 4.69 -11.71 -13.42
CA VAL A 18 5.88 -12.18 -12.69
C VAL A 18 7.15 -11.76 -13.42
N ALA A 19 7.22 -11.97 -14.74
CA ALA A 19 8.37 -11.61 -15.55
C ALA A 19 8.65 -10.10 -15.51
N MET A 20 7.62 -9.26 -15.55
CA MET A 20 7.75 -7.81 -15.40
C MET A 20 8.27 -7.43 -14.01
N GLY A 21 7.72 -8.04 -12.95
CA GLY A 21 8.13 -7.77 -11.58
C GLY A 21 9.62 -8.09 -11.33
N ILE A 22 10.07 -9.26 -11.76
CA ILE A 22 11.48 -9.67 -11.64
C ILE A 22 12.37 -8.86 -12.59
N GLY A 23 11.88 -8.58 -13.79
CA GLY A 23 12.60 -7.84 -14.83
C GLY A 23 13.07 -6.45 -14.40
N ILE A 24 12.33 -5.77 -13.52
CA ILE A 24 12.72 -4.46 -12.96
C ILE A 24 14.11 -4.52 -12.31
N ALA A 25 14.42 -5.59 -11.56
CA ALA A 25 15.73 -5.78 -10.94
C ALA A 25 16.68 -6.57 -11.85
N LEU A 26 16.19 -7.59 -12.55
CA LEU A 26 17.03 -8.51 -13.32
C LEU A 26 17.69 -7.87 -14.53
N VAL A 27 17.00 -6.97 -15.24
CA VAL A 27 17.53 -6.30 -16.43
C VAL A 27 18.80 -5.49 -16.11
N PRO A 28 18.79 -4.52 -15.17
CA PRO A 28 20.00 -3.75 -14.85
C PRO A 28 21.09 -4.64 -14.23
N LEU A 29 20.73 -5.65 -13.45
CA LEU A 29 21.69 -6.61 -12.88
C LEU A 29 22.36 -7.47 -13.96
N THR A 30 21.62 -7.84 -15.02
CA THR A 30 22.19 -8.57 -16.16
C THR A 30 23.11 -7.69 -16.99
N VAL A 31 22.77 -6.40 -17.16
CA VAL A 31 23.68 -5.43 -17.79
C VAL A 31 24.96 -5.27 -16.97
N LEU A 32 24.84 -5.16 -15.64
CA LEU A 32 25.98 -5.08 -14.73
C LEU A 32 26.88 -6.32 -14.87
N TRP A 33 26.29 -7.51 -14.87
CA TRP A 33 27.01 -8.76 -15.13
C TRP A 33 27.76 -8.73 -16.47
N ALA A 34 27.08 -8.33 -17.55
CA ALA A 34 27.67 -8.26 -18.88
C ALA A 34 28.87 -7.28 -18.98
N THR A 35 28.90 -6.23 -18.14
CA THR A 35 30.04 -5.30 -18.07
C THR A 35 31.19 -5.79 -17.17
N GLN A 36 30.97 -6.84 -16.38
CA GLN A 36 31.94 -7.36 -15.39
C GLN A 36 32.29 -8.82 -15.64
N VAL A 37 32.15 -9.30 -16.88
CA VAL A 37 32.43 -10.70 -17.26
C VAL A 37 33.84 -11.12 -16.87
N ASP A 38 34.81 -10.21 -16.97
CA ASP A 38 36.22 -10.46 -16.60
C ASP A 38 36.43 -10.76 -15.11
N ARG A 39 35.44 -10.48 -14.25
CA ARG A 39 35.50 -10.81 -12.80
C ARG A 39 35.13 -12.26 -12.50
N GLY A 40 34.69 -13.04 -13.50
CA GLY A 40 34.38 -14.45 -13.33
C GLY A 40 33.15 -14.76 -12.46
N LEU A 41 32.25 -13.79 -12.27
CA LEU A 41 31.02 -13.99 -11.52
C LEU A 41 29.94 -14.64 -12.40
N ASP A 42 29.34 -15.72 -11.89
CA ASP A 42 28.24 -16.39 -12.58
C ASP A 42 26.98 -15.53 -12.63
N TRP A 43 26.28 -15.54 -13.77
CA TRP A 43 25.02 -14.81 -13.95
C TRP A 43 23.94 -15.21 -12.93
N ILE A 44 23.99 -16.46 -12.44
CA ILE A 44 23.03 -16.98 -11.44
C ILE A 44 23.00 -16.15 -10.15
N VAL A 45 24.11 -15.49 -9.79
CA VAL A 45 24.18 -14.58 -8.63
C VAL A 45 23.24 -13.38 -8.83
N PHE A 46 23.18 -12.86 -10.04
CA PHE A 46 22.34 -11.72 -10.42
C PHE A 46 20.86 -12.12 -10.52
N TRP A 47 20.58 -13.34 -11.00
CA TRP A 47 19.24 -13.93 -10.92
C TRP A 47 18.75 -14.01 -9.47
N ARG A 48 19.57 -14.59 -8.58
CA ARG A 48 19.22 -14.74 -7.16
C ARG A 48 18.98 -13.39 -6.48
N ALA A 49 19.84 -12.41 -6.73
CA ALA A 49 19.66 -11.06 -6.20
C ALA A 49 18.35 -10.39 -6.70
N ALA A 50 18.01 -10.55 -7.99
CA ALA A 50 16.75 -10.05 -8.54
C ALA A 50 15.53 -10.77 -7.94
N ALA A 51 15.62 -12.09 -7.76
CA ALA A 51 14.58 -12.90 -7.14
C ALA A 51 14.38 -12.51 -5.66
N ASP A 52 15.45 -12.37 -4.88
CA ASP A 52 15.40 -11.93 -3.49
C ASP A 52 14.79 -10.53 -3.36
N ALA A 53 15.18 -9.59 -4.24
CA ALA A 53 14.60 -8.24 -4.27
C ALA A 53 13.10 -8.27 -4.63
N TRP A 54 12.70 -9.15 -5.57
CA TRP A 54 11.30 -9.31 -5.93
C TRP A 54 10.47 -9.94 -4.80
N LEU A 55 11.01 -10.96 -4.12
CA LEU A 55 10.38 -11.60 -2.97
C LEU A 55 10.21 -10.60 -1.82
N LEU A 56 11.27 -9.88 -1.46
CA LEU A 56 11.21 -8.81 -0.46
C LEU A 56 10.18 -7.74 -0.83
N GLY A 57 10.12 -7.36 -2.10
CA GLY A 57 9.12 -6.45 -2.64
C GLY A 57 7.67 -6.90 -2.43
N ASN A 58 7.42 -8.21 -2.37
CA ASN A 58 6.12 -8.82 -2.07
C ASN A 58 5.90 -9.07 -0.56
N GLY A 59 6.81 -8.61 0.30
CA GLY A 59 6.73 -8.75 1.76
C GLY A 59 7.27 -10.07 2.30
N VAL A 60 8.09 -10.79 1.53
CA VAL A 60 8.77 -12.01 2.00
C VAL A 60 9.98 -11.62 2.83
N ASP A 61 10.09 -12.19 4.03
CA ASP A 61 11.21 -11.93 4.92
C ASP A 61 12.49 -12.57 4.36
N LEU A 62 13.56 -11.78 4.34
CA LEU A 62 14.91 -12.24 4.03
C LEU A 62 15.72 -12.34 5.33
N HIS A 63 16.30 -13.51 5.60
CA HIS A 63 17.25 -13.68 6.70
C HIS A 63 18.67 -13.46 6.18
N VAL A 64 19.35 -12.46 6.74
CA VAL A 64 20.72 -12.11 6.36
C VAL A 64 21.68 -12.55 7.46
N GLN A 65 22.75 -13.25 7.07
CA GLN A 65 23.84 -13.63 7.95
C GLN A 65 25.16 -13.16 7.34
N LEU A 66 25.79 -12.17 7.94
CA LEU A 66 27.04 -11.61 7.42
C LEU A 66 28.26 -12.39 7.94
N GLY A 67 29.30 -12.50 7.10
CA GLY A 67 30.56 -13.11 7.51
C GLY A 67 31.30 -12.23 8.54
N PRO A 68 32.07 -12.83 9.48
CA PRO A 68 32.75 -12.09 10.55
C PRO A 68 33.65 -10.94 10.06
N ALA A 69 34.30 -11.11 8.90
CA ALA A 69 35.15 -10.09 8.29
C ALA A 69 34.36 -8.88 7.76
N VAL A 70 33.13 -9.10 7.26
CA VAL A 70 32.25 -8.01 6.81
C VAL A 70 31.70 -7.27 8.02
N VAL A 71 31.32 -8.00 9.06
CA VAL A 71 30.81 -7.41 10.30
C VAL A 71 31.86 -6.53 10.99
N SER A 72 33.12 -6.99 11.05
CA SER A 72 34.21 -6.20 11.60
C SER A 72 34.50 -4.96 10.75
N ALA A 73 34.47 -5.07 9.42
CA ALA A 73 34.65 -3.94 8.51
C ALA A 73 33.52 -2.90 8.62
N LEU A 74 32.27 -3.34 8.83
CA LEU A 74 31.11 -2.47 8.99
C LEU A 74 30.97 -1.91 10.41
N GLY A 75 31.73 -2.42 11.39
CA GLY A 75 31.61 -2.03 12.79
C GLY A 75 30.25 -2.36 13.41
N MET A 76 29.57 -3.41 12.93
CA MET A 76 28.21 -3.77 13.33
C MET A 76 28.17 -5.11 14.08
N PRO A 77 28.64 -5.21 15.33
CA PRO A 77 28.73 -6.49 16.04
C PRO A 77 27.37 -7.21 16.16
N ALA A 78 26.27 -6.47 16.19
CA ALA A 78 24.91 -7.03 16.18
C ALA A 78 24.54 -7.77 14.87
N ALA A 79 25.33 -7.62 13.80
CA ALA A 79 25.14 -8.28 12.51
C ALA A 79 25.87 -9.64 12.41
N LEU A 80 26.56 -10.07 13.48
CA LEU A 80 27.10 -11.43 13.60
C LEU A 80 25.99 -12.47 13.72
N GLU A 81 24.89 -12.10 14.38
CA GLU A 81 23.70 -12.93 14.50
C GLU A 81 22.81 -12.76 13.25
N PRO A 82 22.15 -13.83 12.77
CA PRO A 82 21.18 -13.73 11.69
C PRO A 82 20.08 -12.73 12.04
N PHE A 83 19.83 -11.77 11.15
CA PHE A 83 18.78 -10.77 11.33
C PHE A 83 17.81 -10.76 10.14
N PRO A 84 16.52 -10.52 10.38
CA PRO A 84 15.54 -10.43 9.31
C PRO A 84 15.52 -9.03 8.67
N VAL A 85 15.30 -9.01 7.36
CA VAL A 85 14.91 -7.83 6.59
C VAL A 85 13.49 -8.10 6.11
N THR A 86 12.53 -7.33 6.64
CA THR A 86 11.09 -7.57 6.45
C THR A 86 10.37 -6.38 5.82
N ILE A 87 11.06 -5.26 5.61
CA ILE A 87 10.45 -4.10 4.94
C ILE A 87 10.08 -4.48 3.49
N ALA A 88 8.81 -4.34 3.15
CA ALA A 88 8.37 -4.60 1.78
C ALA A 88 8.68 -3.40 0.87
N PHE A 89 9.32 -3.63 -0.27
CA PHE A 89 9.45 -2.60 -1.31
C PHE A 89 8.16 -2.54 -2.13
N LEU A 90 7.17 -1.82 -1.61
CA LEU A 90 5.79 -1.88 -2.12
C LEU A 90 5.66 -1.47 -3.59
N GLY A 91 6.61 -0.71 -4.13
CA GLY A 91 6.65 -0.39 -5.57
C GLY A 91 6.87 -1.61 -6.46
N VAL A 92 7.41 -2.72 -5.93
CA VAL A 92 7.52 -4.00 -6.64
C VAL A 92 6.20 -4.79 -6.58
N ALA A 93 5.50 -4.77 -5.43
CA ALA A 93 4.20 -5.43 -5.27
C ALA A 93 3.07 -4.72 -6.01
N LEU A 94 3.13 -3.39 -6.14
CA LEU A 94 2.08 -2.56 -6.72
C LEU A 94 1.70 -2.98 -8.16
N PRO A 95 2.65 -3.22 -9.10
CA PRO A 95 2.34 -3.76 -10.42
C PRO A 95 1.54 -5.07 -10.36
N ALA A 96 1.86 -5.98 -9.45
CA ALA A 96 1.16 -7.26 -9.32
C ALA A 96 -0.32 -7.04 -8.95
N VAL A 97 -0.60 -6.14 -8.00
CA VAL A 97 -1.98 -5.78 -7.65
C VAL A 97 -2.72 -5.12 -8.82
N VAL A 98 -2.10 -4.09 -9.44
CA VAL A 98 -2.74 -3.31 -10.52
C VAL A 98 -3.02 -4.17 -11.75
N LEU A 99 -2.07 -5.00 -12.16
CA LEU A 99 -2.23 -5.92 -13.28
C LEU A 99 -3.19 -7.06 -12.92
N GLY A 100 -3.13 -7.56 -11.68
CA GLY A 100 -4.10 -8.52 -11.15
C GLY A 100 -5.54 -8.00 -11.26
N VAL A 101 -5.80 -6.73 -10.91
CA VAL A 101 -7.13 -6.11 -11.09
C VAL A 101 -7.58 -6.15 -12.55
N ARG A 102 -6.67 -5.91 -13.50
CA ARG A 102 -6.99 -5.98 -14.93
C ARG A 102 -7.33 -7.41 -15.36
N THR A 103 -6.52 -8.39 -14.93
CA THR A 103 -6.77 -9.81 -15.17
C THR A 103 -8.10 -10.26 -14.59
N GLY A 104 -8.42 -9.87 -13.36
CA GLY A 104 -9.70 -10.15 -12.70
C GLY A 104 -10.89 -9.57 -13.47
N ARG A 105 -10.80 -8.31 -13.89
CA ARG A 105 -11.86 -7.65 -14.68
C ARG A 105 -12.09 -8.35 -16.02
N ARG A 106 -11.03 -8.79 -16.69
CA ARG A 106 -11.11 -9.58 -17.93
C ARG A 106 -11.74 -10.95 -17.68
N ALA A 107 -11.33 -11.66 -16.63
CA ALA A 107 -11.90 -12.95 -16.25
C ALA A 107 -13.41 -12.83 -15.98
N ALA A 108 -13.84 -11.78 -15.28
CA ALA A 108 -15.25 -11.50 -15.01
C ALA A 108 -16.08 -11.20 -16.26
N ALA A 109 -15.48 -10.75 -17.36
CA ALA A 109 -16.17 -10.55 -18.64
C ALA A 109 -16.42 -11.87 -19.40
N THR A 110 -15.88 -13.00 -18.94
CA THR A 110 -16.07 -14.30 -19.56
C THR A 110 -17.15 -15.14 -18.84
N PRO A 111 -17.83 -16.07 -19.54
CA PRO A 111 -18.79 -16.99 -18.90
C PRO A 111 -18.16 -17.90 -17.84
N HIS A 112 -16.83 -18.06 -17.86
CA HIS A 112 -16.08 -18.99 -17.02
C HIS A 112 -15.19 -18.25 -16.01
N ARG A 113 -15.72 -17.20 -15.36
CA ARG A 113 -14.96 -16.29 -14.49
C ARG A 113 -13.99 -17.00 -13.53
N TRP A 114 -14.47 -18.05 -12.84
CA TRP A 114 -13.70 -18.75 -11.82
C TRP A 114 -12.57 -19.59 -12.43
N VAL A 115 -12.74 -20.08 -13.66
CA VAL A 115 -11.66 -20.76 -14.38
C VAL A 115 -10.53 -19.77 -14.66
N GLY A 116 -10.85 -18.56 -15.13
CA GLY A 116 -9.85 -17.51 -15.36
C GLY A 116 -9.16 -17.07 -14.07
N VAL A 117 -9.93 -16.79 -13.01
CA VAL A 117 -9.41 -16.38 -11.69
C VAL A 117 -8.49 -17.44 -11.09
N LEU A 118 -8.96 -18.70 -10.99
CA LEU A 118 -8.17 -19.79 -10.41
C LEU A 118 -6.93 -20.09 -11.26
N SER A 119 -7.05 -20.07 -12.60
CA SER A 119 -5.90 -20.30 -13.48
C SER A 119 -4.83 -19.22 -13.33
N ALA A 120 -5.22 -17.94 -13.25
CA ALA A 120 -4.28 -16.85 -13.03
C ALA A 120 -3.56 -16.98 -11.67
N ILE A 121 -4.32 -17.21 -10.59
CA ILE A 121 -3.77 -17.32 -9.23
C ILE A 121 -2.85 -18.54 -9.12
N SER A 122 -3.27 -19.70 -9.62
CA SER A 122 -2.46 -20.92 -9.58
C SER A 122 -1.18 -20.81 -10.44
N ALA A 123 -1.27 -20.20 -11.63
CA ALA A 123 -0.09 -19.96 -12.46
C ALA A 123 0.90 -19.02 -11.78
N TYR A 124 0.41 -17.91 -11.20
CA TYR A 124 1.24 -16.98 -10.46
C TYR A 124 1.90 -17.66 -9.25
N GLY A 125 1.15 -18.44 -8.48
CA GLY A 125 1.67 -19.13 -7.30
C GLY A 125 2.69 -20.21 -7.64
N LEU A 126 2.51 -20.92 -8.75
CA LEU A 126 3.52 -21.85 -9.26
C LEU A 126 4.81 -21.11 -9.65
N LEU A 127 4.71 -19.98 -10.34
CA LEU A 127 5.87 -19.17 -10.70
C LEU A 127 6.56 -18.56 -9.47
N ALA A 128 5.81 -18.01 -8.52
CA ALA A 128 6.34 -17.51 -7.26
C ALA A 128 7.08 -18.61 -6.47
N THR A 129 6.54 -19.84 -6.50
CA THR A 129 7.19 -21.01 -5.90
C THR A 129 8.52 -21.33 -6.59
N LEU A 130 8.55 -21.39 -7.93
CA LEU A 130 9.79 -21.64 -8.69
C LEU A 130 10.85 -20.56 -8.44
N VAL A 131 10.44 -19.30 -8.37
CA VAL A 131 11.32 -18.17 -8.06
C VAL A 131 11.87 -18.33 -6.64
N THR A 132 11.02 -18.61 -5.66
CA THR A 132 11.42 -18.84 -4.26
C THR A 132 12.44 -19.98 -4.12
N LEU A 133 12.24 -21.09 -4.85
CA LEU A 133 13.13 -22.24 -4.82
C LEU A 133 14.47 -22.01 -5.56
N SER A 134 14.54 -21.00 -6.43
CA SER A 134 15.77 -20.63 -7.15
C SER A 134 16.49 -19.42 -6.56
N ALA A 135 15.86 -18.74 -5.59
CA ALA A 135 16.36 -17.58 -4.87
C ALA A 135 17.27 -17.96 -3.70
N GLY A 136 17.89 -16.96 -3.07
CA GLY A 136 18.73 -17.13 -1.89
C GLY A 136 20.16 -17.63 -2.16
N THR A 137 20.99 -17.43 -1.14
CA THR A 137 22.41 -17.80 -1.04
C THR A 137 22.74 -18.22 0.41
N GLU A 138 23.98 -18.55 0.71
CA GLU A 138 24.40 -18.76 2.10
C GLU A 138 24.27 -17.50 2.95
N LEU A 139 24.43 -16.32 2.33
CA LEU A 139 24.40 -15.01 3.00
C LEU A 139 22.97 -14.49 3.22
N VAL A 140 22.07 -14.72 2.26
CA VAL A 140 20.70 -14.20 2.25
C VAL A 140 19.74 -15.35 1.95
N ARG A 141 18.82 -15.63 2.87
CA ARG A 141 17.86 -16.74 2.72
C ARG A 141 16.43 -16.21 2.81
N PRO A 142 15.64 -16.30 1.73
CA PRO A 142 14.22 -15.99 1.79
C PRO A 142 13.46 -17.05 2.60
N SER A 143 12.41 -16.62 3.30
CA SER A 143 11.46 -17.56 3.92
C SER A 143 10.66 -18.29 2.85
N VAL A 144 10.92 -19.59 2.68
CA VAL A 144 10.28 -20.41 1.63
C VAL A 144 8.75 -20.43 1.73
N PRO A 145 8.13 -20.64 2.92
CA PRO A 145 6.66 -20.62 3.02
C PRO A 145 6.06 -19.26 2.66
N GLN A 146 6.71 -18.17 3.07
CA GLN A 146 6.26 -16.82 2.72
C GLN A 146 6.43 -16.54 1.23
N GLY A 147 7.54 -16.97 0.61
CA GLY A 147 7.79 -16.81 -0.83
C GLY A 147 6.76 -17.51 -1.72
N MET A 148 6.21 -18.63 -1.27
CA MET A 148 5.12 -19.33 -1.97
C MET A 148 3.76 -18.62 -1.78
N ILE A 149 3.50 -18.09 -0.58
CA ILE A 149 2.17 -17.60 -0.19
C ILE A 149 2.00 -16.11 -0.47
N LEU A 150 2.90 -15.25 0.01
CA LEU A 150 2.71 -13.81 0.02
C LEU A 150 2.62 -13.22 -1.40
N PRO A 151 3.57 -13.45 -2.33
CA PRO A 151 3.44 -12.93 -3.70
C PRO A 151 2.13 -13.37 -4.36
N THR A 152 1.71 -14.61 -4.12
CA THR A 152 0.45 -15.16 -4.62
C THR A 152 -0.75 -14.44 -4.05
N LEU A 153 -0.77 -14.15 -2.74
CA LEU A 153 -1.83 -13.39 -2.09
C LEU A 153 -1.88 -11.94 -2.58
N VAL A 154 -0.73 -11.30 -2.80
CA VAL A 154 -0.64 -9.95 -3.38
C VAL A 154 -1.34 -9.92 -4.73
N TYR A 155 -0.95 -10.80 -5.65
CA TYR A 155 -1.56 -10.88 -6.97
C TYR A 155 -3.04 -11.29 -6.91
N ALA A 156 -3.37 -12.30 -6.10
CA ALA A 156 -4.75 -12.77 -5.91
C ALA A 156 -5.66 -11.67 -5.38
N SER A 157 -5.19 -10.80 -4.48
CA SER A 157 -5.97 -9.67 -3.99
C SER A 157 -6.41 -8.76 -5.14
N GLY A 158 -5.50 -8.45 -6.06
CA GLY A 158 -5.79 -7.70 -7.28
C GLY A 158 -6.79 -8.43 -8.17
N VAL A 159 -6.55 -9.71 -8.47
CA VAL A 159 -7.43 -10.53 -9.32
C VAL A 159 -8.85 -10.62 -8.75
N LEU A 160 -9.00 -10.86 -7.45
CA LEU A 160 -10.29 -10.98 -6.79
C LEU A 160 -11.03 -9.64 -6.79
N VAL A 161 -10.36 -8.54 -6.42
CA VAL A 161 -10.93 -7.19 -6.50
C VAL A 161 -11.37 -6.87 -7.93
N GLY A 162 -10.51 -7.14 -8.91
CA GLY A 162 -10.84 -6.95 -10.32
C GLY A 162 -12.04 -7.77 -10.79
N SER A 163 -12.14 -9.01 -10.32
CA SER A 163 -13.24 -9.91 -10.70
C SER A 163 -14.60 -9.44 -10.18
N GLU A 164 -14.63 -8.75 -9.04
CA GLU A 164 -15.84 -8.21 -8.43
C GLU A 164 -16.19 -6.79 -8.94
N LEU A 165 -15.19 -6.05 -9.40
CA LEU A 165 -15.38 -4.78 -10.11
C LEU A 165 -15.78 -4.96 -11.59
N GLY A 166 -15.58 -6.16 -12.14
CA GLY A 166 -15.92 -6.50 -13.52
C GLY A 166 -17.43 -6.48 -13.80
N SER A 167 -17.79 -6.31 -15.08
CA SER A 167 -19.19 -6.23 -15.53
C SER A 167 -19.99 -7.51 -15.31
N GLY A 168 -19.33 -8.67 -15.23
CA GLY A 168 -19.96 -9.96 -14.94
C GLY A 168 -19.94 -10.38 -13.46
N ALA A 169 -19.60 -9.48 -12.54
CA ALA A 169 -19.62 -9.77 -11.11
C ALA A 169 -21.06 -10.04 -10.63
N ARG A 170 -21.33 -11.26 -10.15
CA ARG A 170 -22.65 -11.67 -9.67
C ARG A 170 -22.69 -11.90 -8.16
N GLY A 171 -21.68 -12.58 -7.61
CA GLY A 171 -21.69 -13.05 -6.21
C GLY A 171 -21.83 -11.95 -5.14
N ILE A 172 -20.88 -11.01 -5.05
CA ILE A 172 -20.96 -9.95 -4.01
C ILE A 172 -22.12 -9.00 -4.31
N ARG A 173 -22.40 -8.73 -5.60
CA ARG A 173 -23.47 -7.82 -6.01
C ARG A 173 -24.86 -8.35 -5.63
N GLU A 174 -25.12 -9.64 -5.80
CA GLU A 174 -26.38 -10.29 -5.41
C GLU A 174 -26.55 -10.27 -3.89
N ARG A 175 -25.53 -10.70 -3.13
CA ARG A 175 -25.56 -10.64 -1.66
C ARG A 175 -25.75 -9.21 -1.13
N PHE A 176 -25.14 -8.24 -1.79
CA PHE A 176 -25.30 -6.83 -1.46
C PHE A 176 -26.72 -6.33 -1.82
N ALA A 177 -27.34 -6.87 -2.87
CA ALA A 177 -28.71 -6.56 -3.25
C ALA A 177 -29.72 -7.09 -2.24
N ASP A 178 -29.45 -8.24 -1.61
CA ASP A 178 -30.30 -8.89 -0.60
C ASP A 178 -30.33 -8.14 0.75
N LEU A 179 -29.41 -7.22 1.00
CA LEU A 179 -29.39 -6.43 2.23
C LEU A 179 -30.62 -5.50 2.33
N PRO A 180 -31.13 -5.25 3.56
CA PRO A 180 -32.11 -4.21 3.80
C PRO A 180 -31.66 -2.87 3.23
N LYS A 181 -32.59 -2.10 2.65
CA LYS A 181 -32.27 -0.84 1.93
C LYS A 181 -31.40 0.13 2.75
N THR A 182 -31.69 0.23 4.06
CA THR A 182 -30.96 1.07 5.01
C THR A 182 -29.52 0.57 5.23
N ALA A 183 -29.35 -0.71 5.58
CA ALA A 183 -28.04 -1.33 5.73
C ALA A 183 -27.20 -1.22 4.44
N ARG A 184 -27.83 -1.44 3.29
CA ARG A 184 -27.19 -1.32 1.97
C ARG A 184 -26.69 0.11 1.70
N ALA A 185 -27.49 1.12 2.04
CA ALA A 185 -27.10 2.52 1.90
C ALA A 185 -25.91 2.88 2.82
N VAL A 186 -25.95 2.42 4.08
CA VAL A 186 -24.86 2.62 5.05
C VAL A 186 -23.58 1.95 4.54
N VAL A 187 -23.62 0.68 4.13
CA VAL A 187 -22.44 -0.05 3.65
C VAL A 187 -21.88 0.56 2.37
N ALA A 188 -22.73 0.92 1.39
CA ALA A 188 -22.27 1.60 0.18
C ALA A 188 -21.64 2.96 0.49
N GLY A 189 -22.25 3.74 1.39
CA GLY A 189 -21.75 5.05 1.82
C GLY A 189 -20.42 4.92 2.56
N ALA A 190 -20.33 3.97 3.49
CA ALA A 190 -19.14 3.65 4.27
C ALA A 190 -17.97 3.25 3.37
N LEU A 191 -18.18 2.29 2.46
CA LEU A 191 -17.14 1.83 1.54
C LEU A 191 -16.71 2.94 0.58
N ARG A 192 -17.65 3.61 -0.10
CA ARG A 192 -17.30 4.65 -1.08
C ARG A 192 -16.65 5.86 -0.42
N GLY A 193 -17.25 6.34 0.66
CA GLY A 193 -16.79 7.52 1.36
C GLY A 193 -15.48 7.27 2.12
N GLY A 194 -15.38 6.14 2.82
CA GLY A 194 -14.17 5.73 3.53
C GLY A 194 -13.00 5.44 2.59
N SER A 195 -13.22 4.68 1.51
CA SER A 195 -12.17 4.50 0.48
C SER A 195 -11.77 5.81 -0.18
N ALA A 196 -12.72 6.71 -0.46
CA ALA A 196 -12.40 8.03 -1.01
C ALA A 196 -11.56 8.88 -0.04
N ALA A 197 -11.86 8.81 1.27
CA ALA A 197 -11.07 9.50 2.28
C ALA A 197 -9.65 8.92 2.37
N ALA A 198 -9.49 7.60 2.43
CA ALA A 198 -8.17 6.96 2.43
C ALA A 198 -7.36 7.31 1.18
N VAL A 199 -7.97 7.25 -0.02
CA VAL A 199 -7.31 7.65 -1.28
C VAL A 199 -6.95 9.14 -1.26
N GLY A 200 -7.80 10.00 -0.69
CA GLY A 200 -7.51 11.42 -0.53
C GLY A 200 -6.29 11.66 0.33
N VAL A 201 -6.19 10.99 1.49
CA VAL A 201 -5.05 11.11 2.40
C VAL A 201 -3.77 10.64 1.72
N ILE A 202 -3.80 9.48 1.05
CA ILE A 202 -2.66 8.97 0.27
C ILE A 202 -2.28 9.93 -0.87
N GLY A 203 -3.27 10.53 -1.54
CA GLY A 203 -3.04 11.50 -2.62
C GLY A 203 -2.32 12.76 -2.14
N VAL A 204 -2.77 13.35 -1.02
CA VAL A 204 -2.09 14.50 -0.40
C VAL A 204 -0.70 14.11 0.09
N SER A 205 -0.55 12.91 0.65
CA SER A 205 0.74 12.38 1.10
C SER A 205 1.73 12.20 -0.05
N ALA A 206 1.26 11.75 -1.22
CA ALA A 206 2.08 11.63 -2.42
C ALA A 206 2.56 12.99 -2.93
N VAL A 207 1.68 14.00 -2.91
CA VAL A 207 2.07 15.39 -3.24
C VAL A 207 3.11 15.91 -2.24
N ALA A 208 2.91 15.67 -0.94
CA ALA A 208 3.86 16.09 0.08
C ALA A 208 5.24 15.44 -0.11
N VAL A 209 5.31 14.13 -0.37
CA VAL A 209 6.57 13.43 -0.67
C VAL A 209 7.24 13.99 -1.92
N ALA A 210 6.48 14.27 -2.98
CA ALA A 210 7.03 14.88 -4.18
C ALA A 210 7.63 16.27 -3.90
N VAL A 211 6.91 17.12 -3.15
CA VAL A 211 7.38 18.45 -2.74
C VAL A 211 8.63 18.35 -1.86
N LEU A 212 8.64 17.47 -0.86
CA LEU A 212 9.80 17.25 0.01
C LEU A 212 11.03 16.76 -0.76
N THR A 213 10.83 15.88 -1.74
CA THR A 213 11.91 15.40 -2.62
C THR A 213 12.48 16.55 -3.45
N LEU A 214 11.62 17.42 -3.99
CA LEU A 214 12.05 18.59 -4.76
C LEU A 214 12.76 19.64 -3.91
N ILE A 215 12.32 19.88 -2.68
CA ILE A 215 12.95 20.84 -1.78
C ILE A 215 14.33 20.33 -1.31
N ASN A 216 14.43 19.04 -0.99
CA ASN A 216 15.65 18.43 -0.45
C ASN A 216 16.55 17.79 -1.52
N TYR A 217 16.35 18.12 -2.79
CA TYR A 217 17.06 17.48 -3.90
C TYR A 217 18.59 17.57 -3.77
N ALA A 218 19.12 18.69 -3.27
CA ALA A 218 20.54 18.90 -3.09
C ALA A 218 21.14 17.92 -2.06
N THR A 219 20.45 17.72 -0.93
CA THR A 219 20.85 16.73 0.09
C THR A 219 20.82 15.32 -0.47
N ILE A 220 19.77 14.98 -1.24
CA ILE A 220 19.63 13.68 -1.89
C ILE A 220 20.80 13.44 -2.86
N ILE A 221 21.14 14.40 -3.71
CA ILE A 221 22.27 14.29 -4.65
C ILE A 221 23.60 14.17 -3.90
N GLY A 222 23.81 14.96 -2.85
CA GLY A 222 25.01 14.85 -2.02
C GLY A 222 25.19 13.44 -1.45
N LEU A 223 24.10 12.82 -0.97
CA LEU A 223 24.13 11.43 -0.50
C LEU A 223 24.45 10.43 -1.63
N TYR A 224 23.94 10.64 -2.85
CA TYR A 224 24.33 9.86 -4.03
C TYR A 224 25.84 9.96 -4.31
N GLU A 225 26.39 11.18 -4.23
CA GLU A 225 27.82 11.43 -4.47
C GLU A 225 28.70 10.78 -3.40
N THR A 226 28.26 10.77 -2.13
CA THR A 226 29.01 10.09 -1.06
C THR A 226 29.12 8.59 -1.24
N LEU A 227 28.12 7.95 -1.88
CA LEU A 227 28.12 6.51 -2.12
C LEU A 227 29.01 6.09 -3.28
N GLN A 228 29.44 7.04 -4.13
CA GLN A 228 30.34 6.82 -5.27
C GLN A 228 30.01 5.57 -6.10
N SER A 229 28.72 5.29 -6.32
CA SER A 229 28.25 4.02 -6.89
C SER A 229 28.42 3.90 -8.41
N GLY A 230 28.95 4.94 -9.07
CA GLY A 230 29.04 5.04 -10.52
C GLY A 230 27.66 5.07 -11.21
N VAL A 231 27.64 5.08 -12.54
CA VAL A 231 26.39 5.22 -13.31
C VAL A 231 25.46 4.01 -13.10
N LEU A 232 25.97 2.78 -13.25
CA LEU A 232 25.15 1.57 -13.11
C LEU A 232 24.65 1.37 -11.67
N GLY A 233 25.51 1.59 -10.67
CA GLY A 233 25.10 1.53 -9.27
C GLY A 233 24.08 2.62 -8.92
N GLY A 234 24.23 3.82 -9.49
CA GLY A 234 23.25 4.89 -9.39
C GLY A 234 21.88 4.51 -9.96
N ILE A 235 21.83 3.84 -11.12
CA ILE A 235 20.58 3.34 -11.72
C ILE A 235 19.92 2.30 -10.80
N ILE A 236 20.67 1.31 -10.31
CA ILE A 236 20.13 0.27 -9.42
C ILE A 236 19.61 0.89 -8.12
N LEU A 237 20.37 1.83 -7.54
CA LEU A 237 19.96 2.56 -6.33
C LEU A 237 18.70 3.39 -6.58
N THR A 238 18.59 4.04 -7.75
CA THR A 238 17.40 4.80 -8.13
C THR A 238 16.19 3.88 -8.27
N LEU A 239 16.33 2.70 -8.88
CA LEU A 239 15.24 1.73 -8.99
C LEU A 239 14.79 1.20 -7.63
N ALA A 240 15.73 0.90 -6.72
CA ALA A 240 15.41 0.53 -5.35
C ALA A 240 14.67 1.64 -4.59
N GLN A 241 15.07 2.90 -4.80
CA GLN A 241 14.41 4.06 -4.22
C GLN A 241 13.01 4.30 -4.80
N LEU A 242 12.83 4.15 -6.11
CA LEU A 242 11.52 4.19 -6.74
C LEU A 242 10.59 3.11 -6.16
N ALA A 243 11.13 1.92 -5.87
CA ALA A 243 10.39 0.84 -5.23
C ALA A 243 9.97 1.17 -3.78
N LEU A 244 10.68 2.07 -3.10
CA LEU A 244 10.36 2.55 -1.75
C LEU A 244 9.42 3.76 -1.73
N ILE A 245 9.17 4.44 -2.87
CA ILE A 245 8.28 5.61 -2.90
C ILE A 245 6.90 5.32 -2.29
N PRO A 246 6.22 4.19 -2.60
CA PRO A 246 4.92 3.92 -1.99
C PRO A 246 5.00 3.80 -0.46
N ASN A 247 6.09 3.26 0.09
CA ASN A 247 6.33 3.25 1.53
C ASN A 247 6.41 4.68 2.08
N LEU A 248 7.18 5.56 1.45
CA LEU A 248 7.30 6.96 1.88
C LEU A 248 5.97 7.72 1.81
N VAL A 249 5.13 7.43 0.83
CA VAL A 249 3.78 8.00 0.74
C VAL A 249 2.92 7.55 1.93
N ILE A 250 2.99 6.27 2.30
CA ILE A 250 2.27 5.74 3.46
C ILE A 250 2.83 6.29 4.76
N TRP A 251 4.14 6.47 4.85
CA TRP A 251 4.82 7.08 5.99
C TRP A 251 4.40 8.55 6.16
N ALA A 252 4.30 9.30 5.07
CA ALA A 252 3.76 10.66 5.08
C ALA A 252 2.27 10.67 5.49
N ALA A 253 1.48 9.67 5.07
CA ALA A 253 0.10 9.53 5.53
C ALA A 253 0.03 9.29 7.04
N ALA A 254 0.89 8.43 7.59
CA ALA A 254 0.98 8.20 9.03
C ALA A 254 1.43 9.46 9.79
N TRP A 255 2.26 10.30 9.17
CA TRP A 255 2.59 11.61 9.71
C TRP A 255 1.37 12.53 9.70
N PHE A 256 0.60 12.63 8.61
CA PHE A 256 -0.64 13.44 8.57
C PHE A 256 -1.72 12.97 9.54
N VAL A 257 -1.83 11.67 9.78
CA VAL A 257 -2.75 11.08 10.78
C VAL A 257 -2.26 11.31 12.22
N GLY A 258 -0.98 11.61 12.42
CA GLY A 258 -0.43 12.00 13.72
C GLY A 258 0.56 11.04 14.39
N PRO A 259 0.41 9.69 14.35
CA PRO A 259 1.37 8.78 14.99
C PRO A 259 2.80 8.96 14.49
N GLY A 260 2.96 9.39 13.24
CA GLY A 260 4.27 9.55 12.63
C GLY A 260 4.91 8.22 12.27
N ILE A 261 6.25 8.24 12.18
CA ILE A 261 7.06 7.08 11.82
C ILE A 261 8.28 6.93 12.72
N ALA A 262 8.81 5.72 12.81
CA ALA A 262 10.13 5.45 13.36
C ALA A 262 11.11 5.11 12.22
N VAL A 263 12.31 5.69 12.24
CA VAL A 263 13.43 5.30 11.38
C VAL A 263 14.50 4.69 12.26
N GLY A 264 14.11 3.59 12.90
CA GLY A 264 14.89 2.87 13.88
C GLY A 264 14.35 3.00 15.31
N VAL A 265 14.72 2.04 16.16
CA VAL A 265 14.30 1.95 17.55
C VAL A 265 14.64 3.24 18.31
N GLY A 266 13.67 3.73 19.07
CA GLY A 266 13.78 4.94 19.89
C GLY A 266 13.78 6.24 19.09
N THR A 267 13.39 6.20 17.81
CA THR A 267 13.20 7.42 17.00
C THR A 267 11.72 7.69 16.76
N SER A 268 11.37 8.95 16.57
CA SER A 268 10.02 9.36 16.20
C SER A 268 10.07 10.57 15.27
N LEU A 269 9.30 10.51 14.20
CA LEU A 269 9.05 11.63 13.31
C LEU A 269 7.55 11.81 13.21
N SER A 270 7.01 12.77 13.96
CA SER A 270 5.59 13.08 14.04
C SER A 270 5.33 14.59 13.89
N PRO A 271 4.08 15.01 13.63
CA PRO A 271 3.72 16.43 13.63
C PRO A 271 3.94 17.12 14.98
N VAL A 272 3.88 16.35 16.07
CA VAL A 272 3.95 16.85 17.44
C VAL A 272 5.40 16.95 17.93
N GLY A 273 6.31 16.18 17.34
CA GLY A 273 7.72 16.18 17.71
C GLY A 273 8.57 15.26 16.84
N THR A 274 9.85 15.62 16.73
CA THR A 274 10.85 14.91 15.95
C THR A 274 12.06 14.57 16.83
N ALA A 275 12.26 13.28 17.07
CA ALA A 275 13.44 12.73 17.73
C ALA A 275 14.09 11.72 16.77
N LEU A 276 14.92 12.22 15.86
CA LEU A 276 15.68 11.37 14.93
C LEU A 276 17.02 10.97 15.56
N GLY A 277 17.36 9.69 15.43
CA GLY A 277 18.71 9.20 15.71
C GLY A 277 19.62 9.37 14.50
N ALA A 278 20.72 8.61 14.46
CA ALA A 278 21.52 8.49 13.23
C ALA A 278 20.66 7.83 12.13
N VAL A 279 20.30 8.60 11.11
CA VAL A 279 19.50 8.13 9.97
C VAL A 279 20.44 7.42 8.97
N PRO A 280 20.05 6.27 8.39
CA PRO A 280 20.85 5.62 7.35
C PRO A 280 21.14 6.56 6.18
N GLY A 281 22.35 6.48 5.62
CA GLY A 281 22.80 7.28 4.47
C GLY A 281 22.14 6.92 3.12
N LEU A 282 20.91 6.39 3.14
CA LEU A 282 20.14 6.13 1.93
C LEU A 282 19.68 7.47 1.34
N PRO A 283 19.99 7.80 0.06
CA PRO A 283 19.73 9.14 -0.46
C PRO A 283 18.27 9.59 -0.34
N ILE A 284 17.31 8.69 -0.54
CA ILE A 284 15.87 9.01 -0.44
C ILE A 284 15.45 9.45 0.98
N LEU A 285 16.18 9.06 2.02
CA LEU A 285 15.93 9.51 3.40
C LEU A 285 16.40 10.94 3.63
N GLY A 286 17.18 11.52 2.72
CA GLY A 286 17.50 12.95 2.71
C GLY A 286 16.26 13.84 2.48
N ALA A 287 15.13 13.27 2.05
CA ALA A 287 13.85 13.98 1.97
C ALA A 287 13.15 14.15 3.32
N LEU A 288 13.60 13.47 4.37
CA LEU A 288 13.01 13.59 5.70
C LEU A 288 13.25 15.01 6.25
N PRO A 289 12.22 15.64 6.86
CA PRO A 289 12.41 16.94 7.46
C PRO A 289 13.43 16.89 8.60
N HIS A 290 14.29 17.91 8.66
CA HIS A 290 15.28 18.09 9.71
C HIS A 290 14.93 19.32 10.56
N GLY A 291 15.11 19.23 11.88
CA GLY A 291 14.84 20.33 12.81
C GLY A 291 13.38 20.45 13.26
N THR A 292 13.03 21.58 13.86
CA THR A 292 11.72 21.83 14.45
C THR A 292 10.67 22.19 13.40
N LEU A 293 9.58 21.41 13.37
CA LEU A 293 8.44 21.63 12.46
C LEU A 293 7.43 22.61 13.10
N GLU A 294 7.68 23.92 13.01
CA GLU A 294 6.84 24.96 13.64
C GLU A 294 5.36 24.89 13.22
N LEU A 295 5.10 24.48 11.98
CA LEU A 295 3.75 24.30 11.43
C LEU A 295 3.34 22.83 11.28
N GLY A 296 4.02 21.91 11.97
CA GLY A 296 3.76 20.46 11.89
C GLY A 296 2.28 20.12 12.15
N PHE A 297 1.69 20.76 13.15
CA PHE A 297 0.28 20.55 13.54
C PHE A 297 -0.74 20.87 12.45
N VAL A 298 -0.41 21.72 11.47
CA VAL A 298 -1.30 22.01 10.33
C VAL A 298 -1.59 20.73 9.52
N GLY A 299 -0.63 19.80 9.50
CA GLY A 299 -0.81 18.50 8.87
C GLY A 299 -1.96 17.68 9.44
N LEU A 300 -2.21 17.76 10.75
CA LEU A 300 -3.28 16.99 11.43
C LEU A 300 -4.69 17.40 10.95
N VAL A 301 -4.82 18.56 10.33
CA VAL A 301 -6.08 19.03 9.75
C VAL A 301 -6.41 18.30 8.44
N VAL A 302 -5.41 17.73 7.77
CA VAL A 302 -5.56 17.11 6.43
C VAL A 302 -6.54 15.93 6.44
N PRO A 303 -6.40 14.89 7.30
CA PRO A 303 -7.36 13.78 7.31
C PRO A 303 -8.78 14.21 7.65
N VAL A 304 -8.92 15.20 8.53
CA VAL A 304 -10.22 15.78 8.93
C VAL A 304 -10.92 16.45 7.74
N LEU A 305 -10.22 17.33 7.01
CA LEU A 305 -10.79 17.99 5.83
C LEU A 305 -11.18 17.01 4.73
N ILE A 306 -10.32 16.00 4.51
CA ILE A 306 -10.57 14.96 3.52
C ILE A 306 -11.77 14.10 3.91
N GLY A 307 -11.88 13.68 5.18
CA GLY A 307 -13.01 12.92 5.70
C GLY A 307 -14.33 13.68 5.59
N PHE A 308 -14.34 14.95 5.98
CA PHE A 308 -15.50 15.83 5.82
C PHE A 308 -15.90 16.01 4.35
N GLY A 309 -14.93 16.27 3.47
CA GLY A 309 -15.16 16.43 2.03
C GLY A 309 -15.70 15.16 1.37
N ALA A 310 -15.14 13.99 1.71
CA ALA A 310 -15.58 12.69 1.21
C ALA A 310 -17.03 12.38 1.64
N ALA A 311 -17.40 12.69 2.88
CA ALA A 311 -18.77 12.57 3.37
C ALA A 311 -19.74 13.47 2.61
N ARG A 312 -19.39 14.76 2.46
CA ARG A 312 -20.21 15.72 1.72
C ARG A 312 -20.44 15.29 0.27
N MET A 313 -19.40 14.79 -0.41
CA MET A 313 -19.52 14.33 -1.79
C MET A 313 -20.36 13.04 -1.89
N THR A 314 -20.20 12.12 -0.95
CA THR A 314 -20.99 10.88 -0.87
C THR A 314 -22.48 11.20 -0.68
N ARG A 315 -22.79 12.11 0.24
CA ARG A 315 -24.16 12.57 0.48
C ARG A 315 -24.81 13.21 -0.74
N ARG A 316 -24.12 14.15 -1.40
CA ARG A 316 -24.63 14.85 -2.59
C ARG A 316 -25.04 13.89 -3.71
N ARG A 317 -24.31 12.77 -3.86
CA ARG A 317 -24.65 11.74 -4.85
C ARG A 317 -25.89 10.94 -4.45
N SER A 318 -26.10 10.71 -3.15
CA SER A 318 -27.30 10.02 -2.65
C SER A 318 -28.57 10.87 -2.71
N GLU A 319 -28.45 12.20 -2.55
CA GLU A 319 -29.59 13.13 -2.64
C GLU A 319 -30.15 13.27 -4.07
N GLY A 320 -29.41 12.87 -5.10
CA GLY A 320 -29.87 12.84 -6.48
C GLY A 320 -30.71 11.60 -6.85
N THR A 321 -31.08 10.77 -5.86
CA THR A 321 -31.90 9.56 -6.04
C THR A 321 -33.26 9.78 -5.39
N ASP A 322 -34.35 9.24 -5.96
CA ASP A 322 -35.73 9.29 -5.40
C ASP A 322 -35.92 8.51 -4.08
N ALA A 323 -34.82 8.18 -3.38
CA ALA A 323 -34.86 7.45 -2.13
C ALA A 323 -35.25 8.37 -0.96
N PRO A 324 -35.97 7.86 0.06
CA PRO A 324 -36.23 8.59 1.29
C PRO A 324 -34.93 9.12 1.91
N LEU A 325 -34.95 10.38 2.35
CA LEU A 325 -33.80 10.99 3.01
C LEU A 325 -33.50 10.27 4.33
N PRO A 326 -32.28 9.77 4.56
CA PRO A 326 -31.93 9.07 5.78
C PRO A 326 -32.01 10.02 6.98
N GLY A 327 -32.38 9.46 8.14
CA GLY A 327 -32.45 10.19 9.40
C GLY A 327 -31.07 10.65 9.90
N ALA A 328 -31.02 11.54 10.89
CA ALA A 328 -29.77 12.05 11.44
C ALA A 328 -28.88 10.93 12.01
N ALA A 329 -29.48 9.94 12.68
CA ALA A 329 -28.76 8.78 13.23
C ALA A 329 -28.10 7.93 12.13
N GLU A 330 -28.82 7.59 11.05
CA GLU A 330 -28.25 6.83 9.92
C GLU A 330 -27.09 7.57 9.24
N ARG A 331 -27.20 8.90 9.10
CA ARG A 331 -26.14 9.74 8.55
C ARG A 331 -24.88 9.69 9.41
N LEU A 332 -25.06 9.77 10.73
CA LEU A 332 -23.98 9.68 11.71
C LEU A 332 -23.30 8.30 11.65
N VAL A 333 -24.10 7.22 11.67
CA VAL A 333 -23.59 5.84 11.56
C VAL A 333 -22.84 5.64 10.25
N THR A 334 -23.34 6.18 9.14
CA THR A 334 -22.64 6.10 7.85
C THR A 334 -21.30 6.84 7.89
N GLY A 335 -21.26 8.06 8.45
CA GLY A 335 -20.03 8.83 8.58
C GLY A 335 -18.98 8.14 9.48
N LEU A 336 -19.39 7.61 10.64
CA LEU A 336 -18.50 6.83 11.51
C LEU A 336 -17.99 5.56 10.82
N SER A 337 -18.85 4.88 10.06
CA SER A 337 -18.47 3.70 9.28
C SER A 337 -17.50 4.03 8.14
N MET A 338 -17.58 5.24 7.55
CA MET A 338 -16.56 5.73 6.61
C MET A 338 -15.19 5.86 7.28
N GLY A 339 -15.16 6.38 8.50
CA GLY A 339 -13.95 6.42 9.33
C GLY A 339 -13.35 5.05 9.52
N LEU A 340 -14.16 4.08 9.95
CA LEU A 340 -13.70 2.69 10.14
C LEU A 340 -13.08 2.10 8.86
N VAL A 341 -13.72 2.27 7.71
CA VAL A 341 -13.18 1.80 6.42
C VAL A 341 -11.84 2.48 6.11
N ALA A 342 -11.76 3.81 6.27
CA ALA A 342 -10.53 4.56 6.00
C ALA A 342 -9.39 4.13 6.94
N GLY A 343 -9.68 3.99 8.24
CA GLY A 343 -8.72 3.53 9.25
C GLY A 343 -8.22 2.13 9.00
N ILE A 344 -9.10 1.18 8.63
CA ILE A 344 -8.68 -0.17 8.24
C ILE A 344 -7.75 -0.11 7.02
N MET A 345 -8.10 0.64 5.98
CA MET A 345 -7.27 0.74 4.78
C MET A 345 -5.90 1.36 5.08
N LEU A 346 -5.86 2.48 5.80
CA LEU A 346 -4.61 3.16 6.14
C LEU A 346 -3.76 2.35 7.13
N GLY A 347 -4.38 1.68 8.10
CA GLY A 347 -3.68 0.78 9.04
C GLY A 347 -3.07 -0.44 8.35
N LEU A 348 -3.78 -1.06 7.39
CA LEU A 348 -3.25 -2.16 6.58
C LEU A 348 -2.09 -1.70 5.69
N LEU A 349 -2.21 -0.52 5.06
CA LEU A 349 -1.11 0.06 4.30
C LEU A 349 0.11 0.36 5.19
N ALA A 350 -0.12 0.94 6.38
CA ALA A 350 0.91 1.22 7.36
C ALA A 350 1.64 -0.07 7.77
N TRP A 351 0.89 -1.14 8.06
CA TRP A 351 1.46 -2.45 8.40
C TRP A 351 2.38 -2.93 7.29
N TRP A 352 1.89 -2.90 6.04
CA TRP A 352 2.65 -3.41 4.93
C TRP A 352 3.89 -2.56 4.57
N SER A 353 3.86 -1.27 4.94
CA SER A 353 4.97 -0.34 4.71
C SER A 353 6.06 -0.38 5.78
N ALA A 354 5.83 -1.08 6.89
CA ALA A 354 6.71 -1.13 8.06
C ALA A 354 7.44 -2.48 8.15
N GLY A 355 8.64 -2.49 8.72
CA GLY A 355 9.44 -3.70 8.90
C GLY A 355 10.86 -3.41 9.35
N ALA A 356 11.67 -4.47 9.43
CA ALA A 356 13.09 -4.39 9.71
C ALA A 356 13.87 -4.15 8.40
N ILE A 357 14.87 -3.26 8.46
CA ILE A 357 15.84 -3.04 7.36
C ILE A 357 17.21 -3.62 7.74
N GLY A 358 17.47 -3.82 9.03
CA GLY A 358 18.74 -4.36 9.51
C GLY A 358 18.72 -4.67 11.00
N PRO A 359 19.88 -5.02 11.58
CA PRO A 359 19.98 -5.43 12.98
C PRO A 359 19.90 -4.23 13.93
N GLY A 360 19.74 -4.54 15.23
CA GLY A 360 19.80 -3.55 16.31
C GLY A 360 18.74 -2.46 16.16
N ARG A 361 19.17 -1.20 16.01
CA ARG A 361 18.25 -0.07 15.86
C ARG A 361 17.40 -0.14 14.60
N LEU A 362 17.85 -0.79 13.52
CA LEU A 362 17.10 -0.86 12.25
C LEU A 362 16.09 -2.01 12.19
N SER A 363 15.83 -2.65 13.33
CA SER A 363 14.82 -3.72 13.46
C SER A 363 13.38 -3.21 13.41
N MET A 364 13.16 -1.91 13.59
CA MET A 364 11.85 -1.27 13.55
C MET A 364 11.90 -0.01 12.72
N VAL A 365 11.33 -0.07 11.51
CA VAL A 365 11.24 1.06 10.59
C VAL A 365 9.84 1.16 10.02
N GLY A 366 9.28 2.37 9.99
CA GLY A 366 7.95 2.68 9.50
C GLY A 366 6.95 3.08 10.60
N PRO A 367 5.67 3.23 10.25
CA PRO A 367 4.61 3.61 11.17
C PRO A 367 4.10 2.44 12.03
N ASP A 368 3.48 2.78 13.17
CA ASP A 368 2.66 1.82 13.94
C ASP A 368 1.28 1.65 13.25
N PRO A 369 0.96 0.45 12.74
CA PRO A 369 -0.27 0.22 11.99
C PRO A 369 -1.55 0.35 12.81
N PHE A 370 -1.50 -0.04 14.09
CA PHE A 370 -2.68 0.01 14.96
C PHE A 370 -3.00 1.45 15.34
N LEU A 371 -1.97 2.25 15.66
CA LEU A 371 -2.15 3.66 15.96
C LEU A 371 -2.62 4.45 14.73
N VAL A 372 -2.02 4.21 13.56
CA VAL A 372 -2.46 4.84 12.31
C VAL A 372 -3.91 4.49 12.01
N GLY A 373 -4.27 3.19 12.09
CA GLY A 373 -5.64 2.76 11.80
C GLY A 373 -6.67 3.32 12.78
N ALA A 374 -6.36 3.32 14.08
CA ALA A 374 -7.25 3.82 15.13
C ALA A 374 -7.46 5.34 15.04
N LEU A 375 -6.38 6.11 14.92
CA LEU A 375 -6.49 7.57 14.81
C LEU A 375 -7.15 8.00 13.51
N ALA A 376 -6.79 7.40 12.37
CA ALA A 376 -7.47 7.67 11.11
C ALA A 376 -8.97 7.34 11.18
N ALA A 377 -9.36 6.24 11.85
CA ALA A 377 -10.77 5.91 12.02
C ALA A 377 -11.53 6.95 12.83
N VAL A 378 -10.92 7.49 13.89
CA VAL A 378 -11.50 8.53 14.73
C VAL A 378 -11.57 9.87 13.98
N GLU A 379 -10.45 10.35 13.44
CA GLU A 379 -10.37 11.64 12.76
C GLU A 379 -11.30 11.72 11.55
N VAL A 380 -11.19 10.72 10.65
CA VAL A 380 -12.04 10.65 9.46
C VAL A 380 -13.49 10.36 9.85
N GLY A 381 -13.73 9.50 10.84
CA GLY A 381 -15.08 9.13 11.27
C GLY A 381 -15.86 10.31 11.87
N LEU A 382 -15.24 11.07 12.78
CA LEU A 382 -15.83 12.27 13.37
C LEU A 382 -16.08 13.34 12.30
N ALA A 383 -15.09 13.61 11.45
CA ALA A 383 -15.21 14.58 10.38
C ALA A 383 -16.28 14.20 9.34
N ALA A 384 -16.33 12.92 8.97
CA ALA A 384 -17.33 12.38 8.05
C ALA A 384 -18.74 12.40 8.67
N GLY A 385 -18.86 12.06 9.96
CA GLY A 385 -20.12 12.18 10.71
C GLY A 385 -20.68 13.59 10.64
N LEU A 386 -19.84 14.60 10.94
CA LEU A 386 -20.21 16.01 10.81
C LEU A 386 -20.57 16.38 9.35
N GLY A 387 -19.76 15.94 8.38
CA GLY A 387 -19.99 16.19 6.95
C GLY A 387 -21.31 15.61 6.43
N MET A 388 -21.76 14.49 6.99
CA MET A 388 -23.06 13.89 6.67
C MET A 388 -24.25 14.67 7.27
N LEU A 389 -24.05 15.37 8.40
CA LEU A 389 -25.09 16.14 9.09
C LEU A 389 -25.27 17.57 8.54
N VAL A 390 -24.17 18.22 8.17
CA VAL A 390 -24.17 19.64 7.76
C VAL A 390 -24.92 19.84 6.43
N GLY A 391 -26.09 20.51 6.48
CA GLY A 391 -26.87 20.92 5.31
C GLY A 391 -28.21 20.20 5.10
N GLY A 392 -28.75 19.53 6.12
CA GLY A 392 -30.13 19.02 6.07
C GLY A 392 -31.14 20.17 6.15
N ARG A 393 -31.98 20.32 5.12
CA ARG A 393 -33.26 21.01 5.32
C ARG A 393 -34.07 20.16 6.30
N PRO A 394 -34.56 20.71 7.42
CA PRO A 394 -35.44 19.95 8.32
C PRO A 394 -36.62 19.44 7.51
N ALA A 395 -36.99 18.18 7.72
CA ALA A 395 -38.21 17.63 7.17
C ALA A 395 -39.36 18.50 7.71
N ILE A 396 -39.90 19.39 6.87
CA ILE A 396 -41.12 20.10 7.19
C ILE A 396 -42.17 19.00 7.25
N VAL A 397 -42.56 18.63 8.47
CA VAL A 397 -43.73 17.81 8.74
C VAL A 397 -44.89 18.56 8.08
N ARG A 398 -45.31 18.08 6.90
CA ARG A 398 -46.56 18.53 6.28
C ARG A 398 -47.63 18.04 7.24
N ALA A 399 -48.10 18.94 8.11
CA ALA A 399 -49.27 18.68 8.91
C ALA A 399 -50.40 18.35 7.94
N GLU A 400 -50.87 17.10 7.97
CA GLU A 400 -52.10 16.70 7.31
C GLU A 400 -53.20 17.65 7.79
N GLY A 401 -53.64 18.52 6.89
CA GLY A 401 -54.84 19.31 7.08
C GLY A 401 -56.02 18.36 7.19
N ARG A 402 -56.36 17.98 8.43
CA ARG A 402 -57.70 17.48 8.76
C ARG A 402 -58.69 18.60 8.44
N SER A 403 -59.19 18.59 7.21
CA SER A 403 -60.38 19.33 6.81
C SER A 403 -61.55 18.71 7.58
N PHE A 404 -61.84 19.28 8.75
CA PHE A 404 -63.08 19.07 9.46
C PHE A 404 -64.23 19.39 8.53
N ALA A 405 -65.10 18.40 8.33
CA ALA A 405 -66.41 18.57 7.74
C ALA A 405 -67.15 19.71 8.45
N LYS A 406 -67.72 20.63 7.67
CA LYS A 406 -68.88 21.41 8.10
C LYS A 406 -69.95 21.34 7.01
N ARG A 407 -71.06 20.76 7.48
CA ARG A 407 -72.44 20.68 7.01
C ARG A 407 -72.88 21.74 6.02
#